data_AF-A0A7Y3A0B5-F1
#
_entry.id   AF-A0A7Y3A0B5-F1
#
_cell.length_a   1.000
_cell.length_b   1.000
_cell.length_c   1.000
_cell.angle_alpha   90.00
_cell.angle_beta   90.00
_cell.angle_gamma   90.00
#
_symmetry.space_group_name_H-M   'P 1'
#
loop_
_entity.id
_entity.type
_entity.pdbx_description
1 polymer ?
#
loop_
_entity_poly.entity_id
_entity_poly.type
_entity_poly.pdbx_seq_one_letter_code
_entity_poly.pdbx_strand_id
1 'polypeptide(L)'
;YPTGLCAERTVIFSAHANNPDKKILKLAIIAGSRNKDTNNPVPPCGACRQAIAEYELNQGSPIEIYFTGEFGEVVKSDSIANLLPLIFDPSEL
;
A
#
# COMPACT_ATOMS: atom_id res chain seq x y z
N TYR A 1 12.01 9.47 -16.67
CA TYR A 1 11.38 8.84 -15.50
C TYR A 1 11.34 7.34 -15.72
N PRO A 2 12.33 6.55 -15.27
CA PRO A 2 12.12 5.12 -15.20
C PRO A 2 11.08 4.88 -14.11
N THR A 3 10.00 4.18 -14.44
CA THR A 3 9.00 3.75 -13.47
C THR A 3 9.61 2.64 -12.61
N GLY A 4 10.46 3.02 -11.67
CA GLY A 4 10.93 2.12 -10.62
C GLY A 4 9.73 1.56 -9.86
N LEU A 5 9.86 0.32 -9.39
CA LEU A 5 8.87 -0.27 -8.49
C LEU A 5 9.00 0.40 -7.13
N CYS A 6 7.90 0.98 -6.64
CA CYS A 6 7.83 1.47 -5.27
C CYS A 6 7.97 0.29 -4.29
N ALA A 7 8.37 0.59 -3.05
CA ALA A 7 8.60 -0.43 -2.03
C ALA A 7 7.33 -1.25 -1.74
N GLU A 8 6.17 -0.60 -1.73
CA GLU A 8 4.86 -1.21 -1.47
C GLU A 8 4.53 -2.29 -2.51
N ARG A 9 4.74 -2.00 -3.80
CA ARG A 9 4.49 -2.96 -4.88
C ARG A 9 5.49 -4.11 -4.81
N THR A 10 6.76 -3.79 -4.56
CA THR A 10 7.81 -4.82 -4.42
C THR A 10 7.47 -5.82 -3.31
N VAL A 11 7.05 -5.35 -2.13
CA VAL A 11 6.76 -6.24 -1.00
C VAL A 11 5.48 -7.04 -1.22
N ILE A 12 4.42 -6.45 -1.78
CA ILE A 12 3.15 -7.16 -2.05
C ILE A 12 3.36 -8.27 -3.07
N PHE A 13 4.05 -7.96 -4.18
CA PHE A 13 4.31 -8.94 -5.23
C PHE A 13 5.19 -10.07 -4.71
N SER A 14 6.23 -9.74 -3.93
CA SER A 14 7.10 -10.73 -3.30
C SER A 14 6.36 -11.59 -2.27
N ALA A 15 5.52 -11.00 -1.42
CA ALA A 15 4.76 -11.71 -0.41
C ALA A 15 3.82 -12.74 -1.04
N HIS A 16 3.09 -12.34 -2.08
CA HIS A 16 2.17 -13.24 -2.79
C HIS A 16 2.91 -14.31 -3.59
N ALA A 17 3.98 -13.96 -4.31
CA ALA A 17 4.77 -14.94 -5.06
C ALA A 17 5.38 -16.03 -4.16
N ASN A 18 5.81 -15.67 -2.95
CA ASN A 18 6.41 -16.62 -2.00
C ASN A 18 5.38 -17.33 -1.09
N ASN A 19 4.17 -16.77 -0.92
CA ASN A 19 3.14 -17.30 -0.04
C ASN A 19 1.74 -17.09 -0.65
N PRO A 20 1.40 -17.76 -1.77
CA PRO A 20 0.16 -17.49 -2.52
C PRO A 20 -1.11 -17.71 -1.69
N ASP A 21 -1.09 -18.64 -0.73
CA ASP A 21 -2.26 -18.98 0.10
C ASP A 21 -2.39 -18.14 1.38
N LYS A 22 -1.44 -17.23 1.64
CA LYS A 22 -1.46 -16.39 2.85
C LYS A 22 -2.04 -15.02 2.55
N LYS A 23 -2.90 -14.57 3.48
CA LYS A 23 -3.48 -13.23 3.44
C LYS A 23 -2.52 -12.19 4.00
N ILE A 24 -2.50 -11.02 3.38
CA ILE A 24 -1.81 -9.84 3.90
C ILE A 24 -2.76 -9.17 4.89
N LEU A 25 -2.38 -9.15 6.17
CA LEU A 25 -3.20 -8.54 7.21
C LEU A 25 -2.93 -7.05 7.36
N LYS A 26 -1.66 -6.67 7.26
CA LYS A 26 -1.17 -5.32 7.55
C LYS A 26 -0.03 -4.93 6.62
N LEU A 27 0.03 -3.67 6.24
CA LEU A 27 1.12 -3.05 5.50
C LEU A 27 1.60 -1.81 6.25
N ALA A 28 2.89 -1.75 6.58
CA ALA A 28 3.51 -0.57 7.20
C ALA A 28 4.47 0.10 6.21
N ILE A 29 4.27 1.39 5.97
CA ILE A 29 4.99 2.20 4.98
C ILE A 29 5.74 3.30 5.72
N ILE A 30 7.06 3.32 5.55
CA ILE A 30 7.93 4.35 6.12
C ILE A 30 8.62 5.04 4.95
N ALA A 31 8.38 6.34 4.80
CA ALA A 31 9.01 7.12 3.75
C ALA A 31 10.10 8.02 4.35
N GLY A 32 11.29 7.96 3.76
CA GLY A 32 12.40 8.81 4.15
C GLY A 32 13.14 9.40 2.97
N SER A 33 13.88 10.48 3.23
CA SER A 33 14.60 11.23 2.21
C SER A 33 16.01 11.56 2.68
N ARG A 34 17.00 11.25 1.83
CA ARG A 34 18.40 11.61 2.10
C ARG A 34 18.68 13.11 2.09
N ASN A 35 17.77 13.90 1.51
CA ASN A 35 17.99 15.33 1.25
C ASN A 35 17.20 16.24 2.21
N LYS A 36 16.28 15.67 3.01
CA LYS A 36 15.42 16.41 3.94
C LYS A 36 14.75 15.45 4.90
N ASP A 37 14.52 15.92 6.13
CA ASP A 37 13.75 15.18 7.12
C ASP A 37 12.30 15.00 6.66
N THR A 38 11.80 13.78 6.80
CA THR A 38 10.40 13.44 6.47
C THR A 38 9.63 13.23 7.77
N ASN A 39 9.07 14.30 8.33
CA ASN A 39 8.36 14.25 9.62
C ASN A 39 6.83 14.15 9.48
N ASN A 40 6.33 14.21 8.24
CA ASN A 40 4.90 14.08 7.93
C ASN A 40 4.62 12.71 7.30
N PRO A 41 3.46 12.11 7.58
CA PRO A 41 3.04 10.87 6.93
C PRO A 41 3.02 10.98 5.41
N VAL A 42 3.64 10.01 4.74
CA VAL A 42 3.65 9.93 3.27
C VAL A 42 2.72 8.79 2.83
N PRO A 43 1.56 9.09 2.23
CA PRO A 43 0.64 8.06 1.77
C PRO A 43 1.19 7.31 0.55
N PRO A 44 0.76 6.07 0.30
CA PRO A 44 1.13 5.34 -0.92
C PRO A 44 0.73 6.12 -2.16
N CYS A 45 1.55 6.03 -3.23
CA CYS A 45 1.24 6.69 -4.50
C CYS A 45 0.06 5.99 -5.21
N GLY A 46 -0.55 6.67 -6.20
CA GLY A 46 -1.75 6.15 -6.89
C GLY A 46 -1.58 4.73 -7.45
N ALA A 47 -0.43 4.43 -8.07
CA ALA A 47 -0.15 3.09 -8.61
C ALA A 47 -0.01 2.03 -7.50
N CYS A 48 0.54 2.38 -6.33
CA CYS A 48 0.58 1.49 -5.17
C CYS A 48 -0.82 1.26 -4.62
N ARG A 49 -1.66 2.30 -4.55
CA ARG A 49 -3.05 2.17 -4.07
C ARG A 49 -3.85 1.21 -4.93
N GLN A 50 -3.75 1.34 -6.27
CA GLN A 50 -4.41 0.43 -7.21
C GLN A 50 -3.92 -1.01 -7.01
N ALA A 51 -2.61 -1.23 -6.95
CA ALA A 51 -2.06 -2.55 -6.69
C ALA A 51 -2.54 -3.12 -5.34
N ILE A 52 -2.54 -2.35 -4.25
CA ILE A 52 -3.04 -2.82 -2.96
C ILE A 52 -4.53 -3.18 -3.06
N ALA A 53 -5.33 -2.38 -3.76
CA ALA A 53 -6.76 -2.62 -3.96
C ALA A 53 -7.04 -3.94 -4.68
N GLU A 54 -6.31 -4.25 -5.75
CA GLU A 54 -6.42 -5.53 -6.45
C GLU A 54 -6.17 -6.71 -5.50
N TYR A 55 -5.13 -6.63 -4.66
CA TYR A 55 -4.81 -7.71 -3.72
C TYR A 55 -5.82 -7.80 -2.56
N GLU A 56 -6.34 -6.66 -2.09
CA GLU A 56 -7.38 -6.62 -1.06
C GLU A 56 -8.69 -7.29 -1.57
N LEU A 57 -9.10 -6.97 -2.80
CA LEU A 57 -10.22 -7.62 -3.48
C LEU A 57 -9.98 -9.12 -3.66
N ASN A 58 -8.81 -9.50 -4.19
CA ASN A 58 -8.47 -10.90 -4.44
C ASN A 58 -8.46 -11.77 -3.18
N GLN A 59 -7.95 -11.25 -2.04
CA GLN A 59 -7.92 -12.00 -0.79
C GLN A 59 -9.26 -11.97 -0.01
N GLY A 60 -10.21 -11.13 -0.44
CA GLY A 60 -11.54 -10.98 0.15
C GLY A 60 -11.54 -10.47 1.59
N SER A 61 -10.50 -9.75 2.01
CA SER A 61 -10.39 -9.18 3.36
C SER A 61 -9.55 -7.92 3.36
N PRO A 62 -9.87 -6.91 4.20
CA PRO A 62 -9.16 -5.65 4.22
C PRO A 62 -7.68 -5.81 4.62
N ILE A 63 -6.82 -4.96 4.06
CA ILE A 63 -5.42 -4.82 4.46
C ILE A 63 -5.31 -3.55 5.30
N GLU A 64 -4.95 -3.65 6.58
CA GLU A 64 -4.73 -2.45 7.39
C GLU A 64 -3.43 -1.76 6.95
N ILE A 65 -3.49 -0.46 6.66
CA ILE A 65 -2.35 0.30 6.13
C ILE A 65 -1.92 1.32 7.16
N TYR A 66 -0.65 1.27 7.52
CA TYR A 66 0.02 2.24 8.38
C TYR A 66 1.03 2.99 7.51
N PHE A 67 1.04 4.31 7.57
CA PHE A 67 2.03 5.10 6.86
C PHE A 67 2.51 6.30 7.67
N THR A 68 3.80 6.56 7.56
CA THR A 68 4.49 7.62 8.31
C THR A 68 5.70 8.13 7.53
N GLY A 69 6.29 9.22 8.00
CA GLY A 69 7.61 9.66 7.60
C GLY A 69 8.71 8.89 8.33
N GLU A 70 9.95 9.38 8.32
CA GLU A 70 11.06 8.84 9.11
C GLU A 70 10.78 8.92 10.62
N PHE A 71 10.05 9.96 11.01
CA PHE A 71 9.63 10.22 12.38
C PHE A 71 8.24 10.87 12.37
N GLY A 72 7.60 10.93 13.54
CA GLY A 72 6.37 11.70 13.74
C GLY A 72 5.10 10.86 13.78
N GLU A 73 4.00 11.44 13.32
CA GLU A 73 2.68 10.83 13.37
C GLU A 73 2.60 9.57 12.49
N VAL A 74 1.88 8.56 12.96
CA VAL A 74 1.52 7.38 12.17
C VAL A 74 0.05 7.46 11.83
N VAL A 75 -0.26 7.50 10.54
CA VAL A 75 -1.64 7.44 10.07
C VAL A 75 -2.00 5.99 9.81
N LYS A 76 -3.20 5.62 10.25
CA LYS A 76 -3.80 4.30 10.04
C LYS A 76 -5.00 4.41 9.11
N SER A 77 -5.10 3.47 8.18
CA SER A 77 -6.34 3.13 7.48
C SER A 77 -6.69 1.66 7.70
N ASP A 78 -7.96 1.35 7.96
CA ASP A 78 -8.42 -0.04 8.11
C ASP A 78 -8.46 -0.81 6.78
N SER A 79 -8.51 -0.09 5.65
CA SER A 79 -8.59 -0.66 4.30
C SER A 79 -8.02 0.32 3.28
N ILE A 80 -7.60 -0.18 2.11
CA ILE A 80 -7.22 0.68 0.99
C ILE A 80 -8.37 1.52 0.43
N ALA A 81 -9.64 1.11 0.65
CA ALA A 81 -10.83 1.84 0.18
C ALA A 81 -10.94 3.26 0.72
N ASN A 82 -10.39 3.55 1.91
CA ASN A 82 -10.36 4.91 2.45
C ASN A 82 -9.35 5.82 1.70
N LEU A 83 -8.31 5.25 1.10
CA LEU A 83 -7.26 5.97 0.38
C LEU A 83 -7.52 6.02 -1.14
N LEU A 84 -8.39 5.15 -1.63
CA LEU A 84 -8.81 5.05 -3.02
C LEU A 84 -10.33 4.84 -3.08
N PRO A 85 -11.13 5.91 -2.97
CA PRO A 85 -12.58 5.79 -3.07
C PRO A 85 -12.99 5.36 -4.48
N LEU A 86 -14.12 4.66 -4.59
CA LEU A 86 -14.66 4.14 -5.85
C LEU A 86 -13.65 3.22 -6.56
N ILE A 87 -13.14 2.23 -5.83
CA ILE A 87 -12.22 1.21 -6.35
C ILE A 87 -12.81 0.60 -7.62
N PHE A 88 -11.99 0.48 -8.66
CA PHE A 88 -12.33 -0.24 -9.87
C PHE A 88 -12.42 -1.74 -9.59
N ASP A 89 -13.57 -2.34 -9.87
CA ASP A 89 -13.79 -3.79 -9.78
C ASP A 89 -13.89 -4.37 -11.21
N PRO A 90 -13.13 -5.42 -11.55
CA PRO A 90 -13.23 -6.07 -12.86
C PRO A 90 -14.63 -6.59 -13.22
N SER A 91 -15.52 -6.77 -12.24
CA SER A 91 -16.92 -7.17 -12.43
C SER A 91 -17.79 -6.09 -13.08
N GLU A 92 -17.29 -4.85 -13.16
CA GLU A 92 -17.96 -3.70 -13.81
C GLU A 92 -17.69 -3.62 -15.32
N LEU A 93 -16.95 -4.60 -15.87
CA LEU A 93 -16.68 -4.77 -17.31
C LEU A 93 -17.61 -5.81 -17.94
#